data_AF-A0A0H5QST1-F1
#
_entry.id   AF-A0A0H5QST1-F1
#
_cell.length_a   1.000
_cell.length_b   1.000
_cell.length_c   1.000
_cell.angle_alpha   90.00
_cell.angle_beta   90.00
_cell.angle_gamma   90.00
#
_symmetry.space_group_name_H-M   'P 1'
#
loop_
_entity.id
_entity.type
_entity.pdbx_description
1 polymer ?
#
loop_
_entity_poly.entity_id
_entity_poly.type
_entity_poly.pdbx_seq_one_letter_code
_entity_poly.pdbx_strand_id
1 'polypeptide(L)'
;FQKNNFNFFKRIFCALETLYLHCMSSRLCSDAHGSPSQILTQWSNAEHVRYGIKYRHSVELDHFHEDRVRTSINEKTQQPLRHVKKSSLGHLDIHVPSSQYDIRFSANTEVPCDPSSSRCIRIRRKDRRSYAFAAWSLDLTEITTFVQVHEGVGVGRPTTTYEVELEIIDNHRIVDLFEKEQLDALIEICHAWLNNLYACSRLVDPNFRWPRSAAATVQSSNKRPRVQ
;
A
#
# COMPACT_ATOMS: atom_id res chain seq x y z
N PHE A 1 22.26 -3.74 -7.71
CA PHE A 1 21.10 -3.97 -8.59
C PHE A 1 21.56 -4.78 -9.81
N GLN A 2 21.16 -6.04 -9.97
CA GLN A 2 21.54 -6.86 -11.12
C GLN A 2 20.78 -6.43 -12.40
N LYS A 3 21.38 -6.64 -13.59
CA LYS A 3 20.81 -6.31 -14.92
C LYS A 3 19.37 -6.79 -15.14
N ASN A 4 18.97 -7.91 -14.52
CA ASN A 4 17.62 -8.46 -14.64
C ASN A 4 16.56 -7.61 -13.92
N ASN A 5 16.91 -6.99 -12.78
CA ASN A 5 15.99 -6.10 -12.06
C ASN A 5 15.76 -4.82 -12.87
N PHE A 6 16.80 -4.31 -13.53
CA PHE A 6 16.68 -3.12 -14.38
C PHE A 6 15.76 -3.34 -15.58
N ASN A 7 15.78 -4.52 -16.21
CA ASN A 7 14.88 -4.86 -17.31
C ASN A 7 13.41 -5.04 -16.87
N PHE A 8 13.16 -5.52 -15.64
CA PHE A 8 11.83 -5.54 -15.04
C PHE A 8 11.29 -4.12 -14.84
N PHE A 9 12.09 -3.24 -14.23
CA PHE A 9 11.74 -1.84 -14.05
C PHE A 9 11.55 -1.11 -15.39
N LYS A 10 12.40 -1.37 -16.39
CA LYS A 10 12.29 -0.79 -17.74
C LYS A 10 11.01 -1.21 -18.48
N ARG A 11 10.60 -2.47 -18.37
CA ARG A 11 9.33 -2.97 -18.93
C ARG A 11 8.11 -2.39 -18.22
N ILE A 12 8.22 -2.17 -16.91
CA ILE A 12 7.21 -1.53 -16.09
C ILE A 12 7.07 -0.06 -16.48
N PHE A 13 8.15 0.71 -16.54
CA PHE A 13 8.09 2.15 -16.84
C PHE A 13 7.59 2.48 -18.25
N CYS A 14 7.78 1.61 -19.25
CA CYS A 14 7.26 1.82 -20.61
C CYS A 14 5.74 1.59 -20.78
N ALA A 15 5.01 1.10 -19.77
CA ALA A 15 3.66 0.57 -19.95
C ALA A 15 2.58 1.13 -19.00
N LEU A 16 2.85 2.18 -18.22
CA LEU A 16 2.00 2.51 -17.06
C LEU A 16 1.11 3.73 -17.23
N GLU A 17 -0.20 3.49 -17.03
CA GLU A 17 -1.14 4.47 -16.48
C GLU A 17 -1.38 4.23 -14.97
N THR A 18 -0.90 3.13 -14.37
CA THR A 18 -1.02 2.90 -12.91
C THR A 18 0.02 1.89 -12.39
N LEU A 19 0.80 2.25 -11.36
CA LEU A 19 1.68 1.31 -10.64
C LEU A 19 1.05 0.97 -9.28
N TYR A 20 0.92 -0.32 -8.97
CA TYR A 20 0.41 -0.81 -7.69
C TYR A 20 1.39 -1.77 -7.09
N LEU A 21 1.95 -1.47 -5.92
CA LEU A 21 2.76 -2.43 -5.19
C LEU A 21 1.94 -3.09 -4.09
N HIS A 22 1.65 -4.36 -4.34
CA HIS A 22 1.01 -5.24 -3.38
C HIS A 22 2.11 -5.94 -2.58
N CYS A 23 2.31 -5.59 -1.30
CA CYS A 23 3.09 -6.46 -0.42
C CYS A 23 2.34 -7.79 -0.36
N MET A 24 3.01 -8.91 -0.62
CA MET A 24 2.31 -10.18 -0.60
C MET A 24 1.83 -10.43 0.83
N SER A 25 0.52 -10.61 0.95
CA SER A 25 -0.13 -11.39 1.98
C SER A 25 0.79 -12.54 2.42
N SER A 26 1.39 -12.44 3.60
CA SER A 26 1.20 -13.57 4.49
C SER A 26 -0.09 -13.24 5.22
N ARG A 27 -1.06 -14.15 5.08
CA ARG A 27 -2.27 -14.16 5.89
C ARG A 27 -1.80 -13.91 7.31
N LEU A 28 -2.07 -12.73 7.86
CA LEU A 28 -1.89 -12.51 9.29
C LEU A 28 -2.86 -13.49 9.94
N CYS A 29 -2.34 -14.66 10.31
CA CYS A 29 -3.06 -15.61 11.12
C CYS A 29 -3.29 -14.86 12.44
N SER A 30 -4.53 -14.87 12.92
CA SER A 30 -4.95 -14.22 14.16
C SER A 30 -4.16 -14.64 15.40
N ASP A 31 -3.31 -15.67 15.27
CA ASP A 31 -2.85 -16.48 16.39
C ASP A 31 -1.43 -16.15 16.85
N ALA A 32 -0.76 -15.15 16.26
CA ALA A 32 0.55 -14.73 16.73
C ALA A 32 0.66 -13.20 16.73
N HIS A 33 0.68 -12.63 17.94
CA HIS A 33 1.15 -11.26 18.23
C HIS A 33 0.16 -10.10 18.04
N GLY A 34 -0.95 -10.13 18.77
CA GLY A 34 -1.90 -9.01 18.83
C GLY A 34 -2.63 -8.84 17.49
N SER A 35 -3.86 -8.32 17.53
CA SER A 35 -4.54 -8.10 16.25
C SER A 35 -3.70 -7.10 15.43
N PRO A 36 -3.53 -7.28 14.11
CA PRO A 36 -2.91 -6.28 13.26
C PRO A 36 -3.47 -4.89 13.61
N SER A 37 -4.78 -4.78 13.83
CA SER A 37 -5.48 -3.57 14.30
C SER A 37 -4.86 -2.82 15.49
N GLN A 38 -4.16 -3.49 16.41
CA GLN A 38 -3.46 -2.86 17.55
C GLN A 38 -2.16 -2.17 17.13
N ILE A 39 -1.36 -2.80 16.26
CA ILE A 39 -0.18 -2.17 15.62
C ILE A 39 -0.64 -0.95 14.79
N LEU A 40 -1.79 -1.07 14.10
CA LEU A 40 -2.34 -0.03 13.23
C LEU A 40 -2.94 1.16 14.01
N THR A 41 -3.45 0.94 15.22
CA THR A 41 -3.96 2.02 16.09
C THR A 41 -2.82 2.83 16.71
N GLN A 42 -1.66 2.22 16.95
CA GLN A 42 -0.48 2.93 17.46
C GLN A 42 0.09 3.93 16.45
N TRP A 43 0.01 3.65 15.14
CA TRP A 43 0.36 4.60 14.08
C TRP A 43 -0.61 5.79 14.02
N SER A 44 -1.90 5.51 14.25
CA SER A 44 -3.00 6.47 14.07
C SER A 44 -2.99 7.66 15.04
N ASN A 45 -2.50 7.48 16.26
CA ASN A 45 -2.93 8.32 17.39
C ASN A 45 -1.97 9.44 17.84
N ALA A 46 -0.76 9.57 17.29
CA ALA A 46 0.23 10.48 17.89
C ALA A 46 0.74 11.63 17.00
N GLU A 47 1.00 11.45 15.70
CA GLU A 47 1.92 12.40 15.01
C GLU A 47 1.52 12.89 13.61
N HIS A 48 0.32 12.56 13.10
CA HIS A 48 -0.07 12.89 11.72
C HIS A 48 0.02 14.38 11.37
N VAL A 49 -0.35 15.25 12.32
CA VAL A 49 -0.37 16.70 12.12
C VAL A 49 1.04 17.29 12.06
N ARG A 50 2.01 16.72 12.78
CA ARG A 50 3.38 17.26 12.84
C ARG A 50 4.18 17.01 11.57
N TYR A 51 3.93 15.90 10.87
CA TYR A 51 4.68 15.49 9.68
C TYR A 51 3.87 15.60 8.37
N GLY A 52 2.69 16.23 8.42
CA GLY A 52 1.86 16.42 7.23
C GLY A 52 1.29 15.12 6.64
N ILE A 53 1.10 14.09 7.48
CA ILE A 53 0.52 12.82 7.07
C ILE A 53 -1.01 13.00 6.95
N LYS A 54 -1.55 12.72 5.78
CA LYS A 54 -3.00 12.76 5.53
C LYS A 54 -3.59 11.38 5.83
N TYR A 55 -4.70 11.34 6.55
CA TYR A 55 -5.40 10.11 6.92
C TYR A 55 -6.77 10.03 6.23
N ARG A 56 -7.13 8.84 5.76
CA ARG A 56 -8.47 8.53 5.25
C ARG A 56 -8.88 7.12 5.62
N HIS A 57 -10.13 6.96 6.08
CA HIS A 57 -10.77 5.66 6.28
C HIS A 57 -11.88 5.48 5.25
N SER A 58 -11.83 4.41 4.46
CA SER A 58 -12.89 4.04 3.52
C SER A 58 -13.34 2.60 3.75
N VAL A 59 -14.61 2.35 3.45
CA VAL A 59 -15.13 1.00 3.34
C VAL A 59 -15.81 0.85 1.98
N GLU A 60 -15.31 -0.10 1.19
CA GLU A 60 -15.71 -0.34 -0.19
C GLU A 60 -16.16 -1.80 -0.37
N LEU A 61 -17.17 -2.00 -1.21
CA LEU A 61 -17.61 -3.31 -1.67
C LEU A 61 -17.16 -3.50 -3.12
N ASP A 62 -16.22 -4.42 -3.34
CA ASP A 62 -15.77 -4.82 -4.67
C ASP A 62 -16.57 -6.03 -5.15
N HIS A 63 -17.34 -5.85 -6.21
CA HIS A 63 -18.06 -6.89 -6.94
C HIS A 63 -17.23 -7.31 -8.15
N PHE A 64 -16.93 -8.60 -8.24
CA PHE A 64 -16.16 -9.18 -9.33
C PHE A 64 -17.09 -9.97 -10.24
N HIS A 65 -17.06 -9.63 -11.52
CA HIS A 65 -17.94 -10.18 -12.54
C HIS A 65 -17.19 -11.17 -13.46
N GLU A 66 -17.94 -12.03 -14.17
CA GLU A 66 -17.39 -13.08 -15.04
C GLU A 66 -16.54 -12.52 -16.19
N ASP A 67 -16.91 -11.34 -16.70
CA ASP A 67 -16.19 -10.60 -17.73
C ASP A 67 -14.94 -9.87 -17.24
N ARG A 68 -14.51 -10.16 -16.00
CA ARG A 68 -13.35 -9.59 -15.29
C ARG A 68 -13.48 -8.10 -14.94
N VAL A 69 -14.68 -7.52 -15.04
CA VAL A 69 -14.94 -6.19 -14.49
C VAL A 69 -15.00 -6.26 -12.97
N ARG A 70 -14.33 -5.28 -12.32
CA ARG A 70 -14.49 -5.00 -10.89
C ARG A 70 -15.33 -3.74 -10.73
N THR A 71 -16.47 -3.87 -10.08
CA THR A 71 -17.33 -2.75 -9.68
C THR A 71 -17.08 -2.46 -8.20
N SER A 72 -16.53 -1.29 -7.88
CA SER A 72 -16.32 -0.85 -6.50
C SER A 72 -17.45 0.09 -6.08
N ILE A 73 -18.06 -0.16 -4.92
CA ILE A 73 -19.21 0.58 -4.38
C ILE A 73 -18.84 1.12 -3.00
N ASN A 74 -19.27 2.34 -2.68
CA ASN A 74 -19.14 2.85 -1.32
C ASN A 74 -20.14 2.14 -0.39
N GLU A 75 -19.69 1.49 0.66
CA GLU A 75 -20.58 0.70 1.54
C GLU A 75 -21.65 1.57 2.22
N LYS A 76 -21.33 2.81 2.59
CA LYS A 76 -22.26 3.68 3.32
C LYS A 76 -23.31 4.30 2.41
N THR A 77 -22.90 4.79 1.24
CA THR A 77 -23.79 5.52 0.34
C THR A 77 -24.43 4.63 -0.72
N GLN A 78 -23.94 3.41 -0.90
CA GLN A 78 -24.34 2.47 -1.96
C GLN A 78 -24.17 3.04 -3.38
N GLN A 79 -23.38 4.12 -3.52
CA GLN A 79 -23.08 4.73 -4.80
C GLN A 79 -21.89 4.01 -5.46
N PRO A 80 -21.96 3.70 -6.77
CA PRO A 80 -20.83 3.15 -7.50
C PRO A 80 -19.68 4.17 -7.51
N LEU A 81 -18.48 3.71 -7.17
CA LEU A 81 -17.26 4.53 -7.18
C LEU A 81 -16.53 4.42 -8.52
N ARG A 82 -16.36 3.20 -9.03
CA ARG A 82 -15.65 2.93 -10.28
C ARG A 82 -15.94 1.53 -10.83
N HIS A 83 -15.82 1.40 -12.14
CA HIS A 83 -15.81 0.13 -12.85
C HIS A 83 -14.48 0.02 -13.60
N VAL A 84 -13.70 -1.02 -13.32
CA VAL A 84 -12.37 -1.17 -13.92
C VAL A 84 -12.10 -2.60 -14.35
N LYS A 85 -11.28 -2.75 -15.39
CA LYS A 85 -10.60 -4.00 -15.75
C LYS A 85 -9.14 -3.91 -15.31
N LYS A 86 -8.79 -4.70 -14.29
CA LYS A 86 -7.42 -4.78 -13.77
C LYS A 86 -6.64 -5.85 -14.54
N SER A 87 -5.48 -5.48 -15.09
CA SER A 87 -4.56 -6.42 -15.74
C SER A 87 -3.19 -6.35 -15.11
N SER A 88 -2.56 -7.50 -14.86
CA SER A 88 -1.21 -7.54 -14.30
C SER A 88 -0.17 -7.39 -15.41
N LEU A 89 0.77 -6.46 -15.23
CA LEU A 89 1.92 -6.27 -16.11
C LEU A 89 3.10 -7.15 -15.68
N GLY A 90 3.18 -7.48 -14.40
CA GLY A 90 4.22 -8.32 -13.82
C GLY A 90 4.37 -8.13 -12.32
N HIS A 91 5.18 -8.99 -11.71
CA HIS A 91 5.56 -8.88 -10.31
C HIS A 91 7.00 -9.38 -10.08
N LEU A 92 7.58 -9.00 -8.96
CA LEU A 92 8.88 -9.45 -8.46
C LEU A 92 8.74 -9.78 -6.97
N ASP A 93 9.04 -11.02 -6.60
CA ASP A 93 9.01 -11.48 -5.22
C ASP A 93 10.41 -11.42 -4.61
N ILE A 94 10.50 -10.87 -3.40
CA ILE A 94 11.73 -10.72 -2.63
C ILE A 94 11.55 -11.42 -1.29
N HIS A 95 12.34 -12.47 -1.09
CA HIS A 95 12.43 -13.13 0.21
C HIS A 95 13.20 -12.24 1.19
N VAL A 96 12.65 -12.02 2.39
CA VAL A 96 13.28 -11.20 3.44
C VAL A 96 13.48 -12.04 4.71
N PRO A 97 14.63 -12.74 4.84
CA PRO A 97 14.87 -13.68 5.94
C PRO A 97 14.79 -13.05 7.34
N SER A 98 15.05 -11.75 7.45
CA SER A 98 15.05 -10.99 8.70
C SER A 98 13.68 -10.43 9.09
N SER A 99 12.63 -10.74 8.35
CA SER A 99 11.26 -10.33 8.62
C SER A 99 10.33 -11.55 8.65
N GLN A 100 9.18 -11.40 9.30
CA GLN A 100 8.11 -12.41 9.28
C GLN A 100 7.31 -12.41 7.96
N TYR A 101 7.65 -11.49 7.04
CA TYR A 101 6.95 -11.27 5.79
C TYR A 101 7.94 -11.12 4.63
N ASP A 102 7.59 -11.71 3.50
CA ASP A 102 8.26 -11.44 2.22
C ASP A 102 7.62 -10.23 1.53
N ILE A 103 8.36 -9.62 0.60
CA ILE A 103 7.91 -8.44 -0.12
C ILE A 103 7.60 -8.83 -1.57
N ARG A 104 6.49 -8.32 -2.10
CA ARG A 104 6.17 -8.43 -3.53
C ARG A 104 6.12 -7.03 -4.14
N PHE A 105 6.77 -6.88 -5.28
CA PHE A 105 6.58 -5.75 -6.18
C PHE A 105 5.60 -6.14 -7.26
N SER A 106 4.59 -5.31 -7.48
CA SER A 106 3.60 -5.55 -8.53
C SER A 106 3.49 -4.32 -9.43
N ALA A 107 3.04 -4.54 -10.66
CA ALA A 107 2.64 -3.50 -11.58
C ALA A 107 1.36 -3.96 -12.28
N ASN A 108 0.33 -3.12 -12.27
CA ASN A 108 -0.98 -3.48 -12.81
C ASN A 108 -1.63 -2.28 -13.47
N THR A 109 -2.22 -2.44 -14.65
CA THR A 109 -3.10 -1.41 -15.23
C THR A 109 -4.50 -1.55 -14.66
N GLU A 110 -5.15 -0.43 -14.36
CA GLU A 110 -6.58 -0.37 -14.04
C GLU A 110 -7.27 0.53 -15.08
N VAL A 111 -7.87 -0.10 -16.10
CA VAL A 111 -8.53 0.63 -17.20
C VAL A 111 -9.99 0.86 -16.83
N PRO A 112 -10.47 2.12 -16.77
CA PRO A 112 -11.90 2.41 -16.62
C PRO A 112 -12.72 1.77 -17.73
N CYS A 113 -13.91 1.28 -17.40
CA CYS A 113 -14.79 0.62 -18.36
C CYS A 113 -16.26 0.83 -18.00
N ASP A 114 -17.15 0.39 -18.88
CA ASP A 114 -18.59 0.39 -18.61
C ASP A 114 -18.96 -0.61 -17.51
N PRO A 115 -20.09 -0.40 -16.81
CA PRO A 115 -20.62 -1.37 -15.87
C PRO A 115 -20.85 -2.74 -16.52
N SER A 116 -20.51 -3.81 -15.81
CA SER A 116 -20.72 -5.17 -16.30
C SER A 116 -22.20 -5.55 -16.30
N SER A 117 -22.67 -6.17 -17.38
CA SER A 117 -23.94 -6.87 -17.47
C SER A 117 -23.85 -8.35 -17.05
N SER A 118 -22.63 -8.86 -16.84
CA SER A 118 -22.39 -10.25 -16.44
C SER A 118 -22.58 -10.49 -14.95
N ARG A 119 -22.79 -11.76 -14.58
CA ARG A 119 -23.07 -12.18 -13.20
C ARG A 119 -21.92 -11.84 -12.26
N CYS A 120 -22.24 -11.35 -11.06
CA CYS A 120 -21.28 -11.23 -9.96
C CYS A 120 -20.95 -12.60 -9.38
N ILE A 121 -19.67 -12.96 -9.35
CA ILE A 121 -19.18 -14.26 -8.89
C ILE A 121 -18.46 -14.20 -7.55
N ARG A 122 -18.03 -13.01 -7.12
CA ARG A 122 -17.31 -12.84 -5.86
C ARG A 122 -17.46 -11.42 -5.35
N ILE A 123 -17.63 -11.28 -4.04
CA ILE A 123 -17.71 -9.99 -3.37
C ILE A 123 -16.56 -9.88 -2.37
N ARG A 124 -15.96 -8.70 -2.28
CA ARG A 124 -15.01 -8.35 -1.22
C ARG A 124 -15.45 -7.07 -0.53
N ARG A 125 -15.59 -7.13 0.78
CA ARG A 125 -15.64 -5.93 1.62
C ARG A 125 -14.20 -5.54 1.97
N LYS A 126 -13.81 -4.31 1.65
CA LYS A 126 -12.49 -3.75 1.92
C LYS A 126 -12.64 -2.62 2.92
N ASP A 127 -12.16 -2.84 4.14
CA ASP A 127 -12.07 -1.84 5.20
C ASP A 127 -10.64 -1.30 5.23
N ARG A 128 -10.43 -0.09 4.71
CA ARG A 128 -9.10 0.46 4.40
C ARG A 128 -8.80 1.72 5.19
N ARG A 129 -7.66 1.73 5.88
CA ARG A 129 -7.04 2.91 6.48
C ARG A 129 -5.84 3.32 5.62
N SER A 130 -5.93 4.49 5.00
CA SER A 130 -4.90 5.05 4.11
C SER A 130 -4.17 6.21 4.78
N TYR A 131 -2.84 6.22 4.64
CA TYR A 131 -1.94 7.24 5.17
C TYR A 131 -1.08 7.75 4.02
N ALA A 132 -1.32 8.99 3.60
CA ALA A 132 -0.55 9.62 2.53
C ALA A 132 0.51 10.56 3.12
N PHE A 133 1.76 10.37 2.71
CA PHE A 133 2.91 11.17 3.15
C PHE A 133 3.95 11.28 2.05
N ALA A 134 4.49 12.48 1.83
CA ALA A 134 5.38 12.77 0.71
C ALA A 134 4.80 12.25 -0.63
N ALA A 135 5.46 11.28 -1.28
CA ALA A 135 5.03 10.67 -2.54
C ALA A 135 4.32 9.30 -2.36
N TRP A 136 4.07 8.88 -1.11
CA TRP A 136 3.67 7.51 -0.77
C TRP A 136 2.28 7.44 -0.13
N SER A 137 1.53 6.40 -0.45
CA SER A 137 0.33 5.99 0.28
C SER A 137 0.57 4.64 0.94
N LEU A 138 0.48 4.60 2.27
CA LEU A 138 0.42 3.35 3.01
C LEU A 138 -1.04 2.98 3.27
N ASP A 139 -1.46 1.85 2.73
CA ASP A 139 -2.81 1.35 2.83
C ASP A 139 -2.84 0.08 3.67
N LEU A 140 -3.67 0.11 4.70
CA LEU A 140 -3.91 -1.01 5.60
C LEU A 140 -5.33 -1.50 5.37
N THR A 141 -5.48 -2.70 4.84
CA THR A 141 -6.78 -3.19 4.39
C THR A 141 -7.14 -4.50 5.09
N GLU A 142 -8.28 -4.54 5.75
CA GLU A 142 -8.97 -5.79 6.08
C GLU A 142 -9.94 -6.14 4.95
N ILE A 143 -9.82 -7.36 4.44
CA ILE A 143 -10.62 -7.84 3.32
C ILE A 143 -11.45 -9.03 3.76
N THR A 144 -12.76 -8.88 3.70
CA THR A 144 -13.72 -9.97 3.89
C THR A 144 -14.22 -10.45 2.52
N THR A 145 -13.88 -11.68 2.14
CA THR A 145 -14.22 -12.26 0.83
C THR A 145 -15.38 -13.24 0.94
N PHE A 146 -16.39 -13.05 0.10
CA PHE A 146 -17.53 -13.96 -0.12
C PHE A 146 -17.41 -14.58 -1.51
N VAL A 147 -17.25 -15.90 -1.57
CA VAL A 147 -17.12 -16.66 -2.84
C VAL A 147 -18.45 -17.18 -3.37
N GLN A 148 -19.46 -17.27 -2.52
CA GLN A 148 -20.83 -17.55 -2.95
C GLN A 148 -21.59 -16.24 -3.01
N VAL A 149 -22.20 -15.96 -4.16
CA VAL A 149 -22.97 -14.73 -4.39
C VAL A 149 -24.35 -15.11 -4.91
N HIS A 150 -25.37 -14.59 -4.25
CA HIS A 150 -26.77 -14.70 -4.63
C HIS A 150 -27.34 -13.30 -4.82
N GLU A 151 -27.81 -12.98 -6.03
CA GLU A 151 -28.40 -11.67 -6.37
C GLU A 151 -27.53 -10.46 -5.98
N GLY A 152 -26.19 -10.57 -6.13
CA GLY A 152 -25.27 -9.49 -5.77
C GLY A 152 -25.01 -9.36 -4.26
N VAL A 153 -25.48 -10.31 -3.45
CA VAL A 153 -25.22 -10.38 -2.01
C VAL A 153 -24.31 -11.57 -1.71
N GLY A 154 -23.29 -11.35 -0.89
CA GLY A 154 -22.39 -12.40 -0.42
C GLY A 154 -23.11 -13.33 0.55
N VAL A 155 -23.11 -14.62 0.27
CA VAL A 155 -23.72 -15.66 1.11
C VAL A 155 -22.68 -16.67 1.57
N GLY A 156 -22.99 -17.41 2.64
CA GLY A 156 -22.09 -18.40 3.23
C GLY A 156 -21.04 -17.80 4.16
N ARG A 157 -20.07 -18.63 4.57
CA ARG A 157 -19.01 -18.22 5.53
C ARG A 157 -17.91 -17.45 4.78
N PRO A 158 -17.67 -16.17 5.12
CA PRO A 158 -16.60 -15.42 4.49
C PRO A 158 -15.21 -15.84 4.99
N THR A 159 -14.19 -15.45 4.23
CA THR A 159 -12.79 -15.51 4.66
C THR A 159 -12.26 -14.10 4.84
N THR A 160 -11.47 -13.88 5.90
CA THR A 160 -10.85 -12.58 6.18
C THR A 160 -9.36 -12.65 5.94
N THR A 161 -8.81 -11.66 5.25
CA THR A 161 -7.38 -11.45 5.06
C THR A 161 -7.02 -10.02 5.42
N TYR A 162 -5.76 -9.80 5.80
CA TYR A 162 -5.21 -8.50 6.11
C TYR A 162 -4.06 -8.20 5.15
N GLU A 163 -4.04 -6.99 4.61
CA GLU A 163 -3.08 -6.53 3.61
C GLU A 163 -2.46 -5.20 4.03
N VAL A 164 -1.18 -5.02 3.69
CA VAL A 164 -0.41 -3.78 3.87
C VAL A 164 0.18 -3.43 2.50
N GLU A 165 -0.19 -2.30 1.92
CA GLU A 165 0.23 -1.88 0.58
C GLU A 165 0.94 -0.53 0.68
N LEU A 166 2.08 -0.36 -0.01
CA LEU A 166 2.79 0.92 -0.09
C LEU A 166 2.89 1.36 -1.55
N GLU A 167 2.09 2.35 -1.90
CA GLU A 167 1.90 2.80 -3.28
C GLU A 167 2.56 4.17 -3.53
N ILE A 168 2.95 4.42 -4.77
CA ILE A 168 3.34 5.75 -5.23
C ILE A 168 2.05 6.50 -5.61
N ILE A 169 1.84 7.67 -5.02
CA ILE A 169 0.62 8.46 -5.24
C ILE A 169 0.58 9.02 -6.67
N ASP A 170 1.71 9.52 -7.14
CA ASP A 170 1.83 10.18 -8.44
C ASP A 170 2.63 9.31 -9.42
N ASN A 171 1.91 8.45 -10.14
CA ASN A 171 2.50 7.58 -11.16
C ASN A 171 2.99 8.38 -12.38
N HIS A 172 2.41 9.53 -12.68
CA HIS A 172 2.83 10.36 -13.81
C HIS A 172 4.24 10.89 -13.61
N ARG A 173 4.58 11.31 -12.39
CA ARG A 173 5.95 11.70 -12.04
C ARG A 173 6.98 10.61 -12.40
N ILE A 174 6.64 9.35 -12.16
CA ILE A 174 7.55 8.23 -12.44
C ILE A 174 7.76 8.05 -13.94
N VAL A 175 6.68 8.12 -14.71
CA VAL A 175 6.73 8.05 -16.18
C VAL A 175 7.54 9.21 -16.74
N ASP A 176 7.27 10.44 -16.29
CA ASP A 176 7.99 11.65 -16.67
C ASP A 176 9.51 11.53 -16.45
N LEU A 177 9.92 11.04 -15.26
CA LEU A 177 11.33 10.87 -14.92
C LEU A 177 12.00 9.82 -15.82
N PHE A 178 11.26 8.78 -16.17
CA PHE A 178 11.75 7.74 -17.07
C PHE A 178 11.91 8.23 -18.51
N GLU A 179 10.91 8.94 -19.05
CA GLU A 179 10.96 9.51 -20.40
C GLU A 179 12.08 10.56 -20.56
N LYS A 180 12.35 11.33 -19.50
CA LYS A 180 13.44 12.31 -19.45
C LYS A 180 14.81 11.69 -19.12
N GLU A 181 14.89 10.36 -19.02
CA GLU A 181 16.10 9.60 -18.68
C GLU A 181 16.77 10.07 -17.36
N GLN A 182 15.98 10.57 -16.40
CA GLN A 182 16.47 11.06 -15.11
C GLN A 182 16.68 9.89 -14.12
N LEU A 183 17.67 9.05 -14.43
CA LEU A 183 17.97 7.82 -13.71
C LEU A 183 18.27 8.05 -12.22
N ASP A 184 18.98 9.12 -11.87
CA ASP A 184 19.33 9.40 -10.47
C ASP A 184 18.08 9.63 -9.61
N ALA A 185 17.10 10.40 -10.13
CA ALA A 185 15.84 10.64 -9.46
C ALA A 185 14.99 9.35 -9.32
N LEU A 186 15.01 8.48 -10.35
CA LEU A 186 14.36 7.18 -10.27
C LEU A 186 15.01 6.28 -9.21
N ILE A 187 16.34 6.29 -9.11
CA ILE A 187 17.09 5.53 -8.10
C ILE A 187 16.77 6.05 -6.69
N GLU A 188 16.69 7.36 -6.50
CA GLU A 188 16.30 7.96 -5.21
C GLU A 188 14.90 7.51 -4.78
N ILE A 189 13.93 7.51 -5.70
CA ILE A 189 12.57 7.01 -5.43
C ILE A 189 12.61 5.53 -5.05
N CYS A 190 13.37 4.70 -5.79
CA CYS A 190 13.52 3.28 -5.45
C CYS A 190 14.15 3.07 -4.06
N HIS A 191 15.16 3.87 -3.69
CA HIS A 191 15.78 3.80 -2.36
C HIS A 191 14.81 4.24 -1.26
N ALA A 192 14.11 5.35 -1.45
CA ALA A 192 13.09 5.81 -0.51
C ALA A 192 11.99 4.74 -0.34
N TRP A 193 11.61 4.08 -1.43
CA TRP A 193 10.64 2.99 -1.38
C TRP A 193 11.11 1.81 -0.52
N LEU A 194 12.30 1.30 -0.81
CA LEU A 194 12.89 0.17 -0.10
C LEU A 194 13.09 0.48 1.38
N ASN A 195 13.51 1.70 1.71
CA ASN A 195 13.67 2.16 3.09
C ASN A 195 12.34 2.19 3.84
N ASN A 196 11.27 2.70 3.21
CA ASN A 196 9.94 2.71 3.79
C ASN A 196 9.39 1.29 4.01
N LEU A 197 9.58 0.40 3.04
CA LEU A 197 9.18 -1.01 3.16
C LEU A 197 9.95 -1.72 4.27
N TYR A 198 11.26 -1.50 4.36
CA TYR A 198 12.08 -2.05 5.42
C TYR A 198 11.61 -1.54 6.80
N ALA A 199 11.35 -0.24 6.94
CA ALA A 199 10.79 0.32 8.17
C ALA A 199 9.46 -0.35 8.54
N CYS A 200 8.55 -0.52 7.59
CA CYS A 200 7.29 -1.24 7.81
C CYS A 200 7.52 -2.69 8.25
N SER A 201 8.43 -3.42 7.60
CA SER A 201 8.73 -4.82 7.93
C SER A 201 9.31 -5.03 9.31
N ARG A 202 10.01 -4.01 9.85
CA ARG A 202 10.58 -4.01 11.20
C ARG A 202 9.57 -3.58 12.24
N LEU A 203 8.57 -2.78 11.89
CA LEU A 203 7.54 -2.32 12.82
C LEU A 203 6.52 -3.41 13.21
N VAL A 204 6.50 -4.53 12.48
CA VAL A 204 5.73 -5.72 12.88
C VAL A 204 6.52 -6.65 13.81
N ASP A 205 7.82 -6.39 14.03
CA ASP A 205 8.60 -7.07 15.06
C ASP A 205 8.27 -6.46 16.44
N PRO A 206 7.64 -7.20 17.36
CA PRO A 206 7.26 -6.68 18.68
C PRO A 206 8.46 -6.24 19.52
N ASN A 207 9.68 -6.63 19.14
CA ASN A 207 10.92 -6.23 19.80
C ASN A 207 11.60 -5.03 19.13
N PHE A 208 11.09 -4.55 17.99
CA PHE A 208 11.68 -3.42 17.29
C PHE A 208 11.49 -2.12 18.06
N ARG A 209 12.61 -1.56 18.50
CA ARG A 209 12.69 -0.18 18.96
C ARG A 209 13.40 0.62 17.88
N TRP A 210 12.83 1.75 17.49
CA TRP A 210 13.52 2.69 16.61
C TRP A 210 14.91 2.99 17.20
N PRO A 211 16.00 2.90 16.42
CA PRO A 211 17.31 3.33 16.89
C PRO A 211 17.19 4.78 17.32
N ARG A 212 17.30 5.06 18.62
CA ARG A 212 17.44 6.43 19.11
C ARG A 212 18.75 6.96 18.52
N SER A 213 18.68 7.67 17.41
CA SER A 213 19.88 8.28 16.84
C SER A 213 19.60 9.73 16.43
N ALA A 214 20.44 10.58 17.03
CA ALA A 214 20.93 11.85 16.50
C ALA A 214 20.03 13.10 16.49
N ALA A 215 18.99 13.18 17.32
CA ALA A 215 18.29 14.45 17.59
C ALA A 215 18.53 14.93 19.04
N ALA A 216 19.79 15.20 19.40
CA ALA A 216 20.22 16.16 20.42
C ALA A 216 21.71 15.97 20.78
N THR A 217 22.60 16.30 19.85
CA THR A 217 23.88 16.92 20.23
C THR A 217 23.95 18.28 19.58
N VAL A 218 22.93 19.11 19.85
CA VAL A 218 23.15 20.55 19.92
C VAL A 218 23.46 20.79 21.39
N GLN A 219 24.74 20.70 21.74
CA GLN A 219 25.21 21.26 22.99
C GLN A 219 24.78 22.73 23.00
N SER A 220 23.99 23.10 23.99
CA SER A 220 23.62 24.47 24.28
C SER A 220 24.88 25.28 24.63
N SER A 221 25.56 25.83 23.63
CA SER A 221 26.50 26.93 23.82
C SER A 221 25.74 28.26 23.84
N ASN A 222 24.75 28.38 24.74
CA ASN A 222 24.17 29.67 25.12
C ASN A 222 24.77 30.07 26.48
N LYS A 223 26.07 30.41 26.47
CA LYS A 223 26.63 31.24 27.55
C LYS A 223 26.12 32.66 27.30
N ARG A 224 25.17 33.10 28.11
CA ARG A 224 24.80 34.52 28.22
C ARG A 224 26.05 35.32 28.60
N PRO A 225 26.36 36.46 27.97
CA PRO A 225 27.36 37.36 28.50
C PRO A 225 26.86 37.95 29.83
N ARG A 226 27.70 37.88 30.87
CA ARG A 226 27.51 38.65 32.10
C ARG A 226 27.62 40.12 31.73
N VAL A 227 26.55 40.87 31.97
CA VAL A 227 26.59 42.33 32.02
C VAL A 227 27.49 42.72 33.18
N GLN A 228 28.48 43.57 32.90
CA GLN A 228 29.35 44.21 33.89
C GLN A 228 28.61 45.32 34.62
#